data_AF-A0A4P5S7F3-F1
#
_entry.id   AF-A0A4P5S7F3-F1
#
_cell.length_a   1.000
_cell.length_b   1.000
_cell.length_c   1.000
_cell.angle_alpha   90.00
_cell.angle_beta   90.00
_cell.angle_gamma   90.00
#
_symmetry.space_group_name_H-M   'P 1'
#
loop_
_entity.id
_entity.type
_entity.pdbx_description
1 polymer ?
#
loop_
_entity_poly.entity_id
_entity_poly.type
_entity_poly.pdbx_seq_one_letter_code
_entity_poly.pdbx_strand_id
1 'polypeptide(L)'
;MIFLLIMGLVVLGPDRLPSVIRKAGRVYSEVRRMANGFEAEMRETFKEPLDELRGTANTLKHGFGEVDTEPSPPMRPETAGPSEASTAHDAHEDPNAI
;
A
#
# COMPACT_ATOMS: atom_id res chain seq x y z
N MET A 1 26.10 -29.45 10.77
CA MET A 1 26.69 -29.16 9.43
C MET A 1 27.56 -30.29 8.90
N ILE A 2 28.48 -30.88 9.67
CA ILE A 2 29.40 -31.93 9.18
C ILE A 2 28.68 -33.17 8.61
N PHE A 3 27.59 -33.62 9.24
CA PHE A 3 26.80 -34.76 8.77
C PHE A 3 26.24 -34.53 7.37
N LEU A 4 25.81 -33.31 7.06
CA LEU A 4 25.22 -32.96 5.77
C LEU A 4 26.27 -32.97 4.64
N LEU A 5 27.51 -32.56 4.96
CA LEU A 5 28.65 -32.70 4.05
C LEU A 5 28.98 -34.16 3.79
N ILE A 6 29.08 -34.98 4.83
CA ILE A 6 29.37 -36.42 4.69
C ILE A 6 28.24 -37.11 3.90
N MET A 7 26.98 -36.83 4.21
CA MET A 7 25.82 -37.37 3.50
C MET A 7 25.82 -36.97 2.02
N GLY A 8 26.13 -35.69 1.72
CA GLY A 8 26.26 -35.21 0.35
C GLY A 8 27.40 -35.89 -0.41
N LEU A 9 28.55 -36.11 0.25
CA LEU A 9 29.67 -36.86 -0.32
C LEU A 9 29.35 -38.34 -0.52
N VAL A 10 28.57 -38.98 0.35
CA VAL A 10 28.20 -40.40 0.23
C VAL A 10 27.15 -40.62 -0.85
N VAL A 11 26.12 -39.77 -0.92
CA VAL A 11 25.02 -39.90 -1.89
C VAL A 11 25.45 -39.54 -3.30
N LEU A 12 26.23 -38.45 -3.46
CA LEU A 12 26.68 -38.00 -4.77
C LEU A 12 28.06 -38.57 -5.14
N GLY A 13 28.91 -38.87 -4.17
CA GLY A 13 30.32 -39.22 -4.36
C GLY A 13 31.24 -37.99 -4.30
N PRO A 14 32.40 -38.06 -3.61
CA PRO A 14 33.35 -36.93 -3.52
C PRO A 14 33.86 -36.45 -4.88
N ASP A 15 33.96 -37.35 -5.86
CA ASP A 15 34.39 -37.03 -7.22
C ASP A 15 33.32 -36.35 -8.08
N ARG A 16 32.03 -36.53 -7.73
CA ARG A 16 30.90 -36.01 -8.50
C ARG A 16 30.41 -34.66 -7.98
N LEU A 17 30.55 -34.40 -6.68
CA LEU A 17 30.24 -33.12 -6.04
C LEU A 17 30.86 -31.90 -6.75
N PRO A 18 32.18 -31.87 -7.03
CA PRO A 18 32.80 -30.74 -7.73
C PRO A 18 32.28 -30.60 -9.16
N SER A 19 31.93 -31.71 -9.82
CA SER A 19 31.34 -31.69 -11.16
C SER A 19 29.96 -31.04 -11.16
N VAL A 20 29.10 -31.36 -10.18
CA VAL A 20 27.75 -30.77 -10.06
C VAL A 20 27.83 -29.30 -9.68
N ILE A 21 28.66 -28.91 -8.72
CA ILE A 21 28.85 -27.50 -8.35
C ILE A 21 29.33 -26.69 -9.55
N ARG A 22 30.25 -27.22 -10.36
CA ARG A 22 30.71 -26.55 -11.59
C ARG A 22 29.59 -26.33 -12.60
N LYS A 23 28.72 -27.33 -12.79
CA LYS A 23 27.56 -27.25 -13.71
C LYS A 23 26.49 -26.28 -13.18
N ALA A 24 26.09 -26.46 -11.93
CA ALA A 24 25.11 -25.62 -11.26
C ALA A 24 25.60 -24.17 -11.16
N GLY A 25 26.88 -23.96 -10.87
CA GLY A 25 27.50 -22.63 -10.82
C GLY A 25 27.46 -21.91 -12.16
N ARG A 26 27.70 -22.61 -13.28
CA ARG A 26 27.58 -22.03 -14.62
C ARG A 26 26.15 -21.59 -14.91
N VAL A 27 25.17 -22.47 -14.70
CA VAL A 27 23.74 -22.16 -14.90
C VAL A 27 23.31 -21.01 -13.98
N TYR A 28 23.66 -21.07 -12.70
CA TYR A 28 23.35 -20.02 -11.74
C TYR A 28 23.99 -18.69 -12.12
N SER A 29 25.22 -18.69 -12.65
CA SER A 29 25.90 -17.47 -13.11
C SER A 29 25.21 -16.86 -14.33
N GLU A 30 24.72 -17.68 -15.25
CA GLU A 30 23.95 -17.24 -16.42
C GLU A 30 22.61 -16.65 -15.98
N VAL A 31 21.87 -17.35 -15.12
CA VAL A 31 20.61 -16.87 -14.53
C VAL A 31 20.84 -15.59 -13.74
N ARG A 32 21.89 -15.49 -12.91
CA ARG A 32 22.21 -14.28 -12.16
C ARG A 32 22.53 -13.11 -13.07
N ARG A 33 23.24 -13.36 -14.17
CA ARG A 33 23.60 -12.32 -15.14
C ARG A 33 22.37 -11.83 -15.91
N MET A 34 21.46 -12.73 -16.29
CA MET A 34 20.14 -12.38 -16.81
C MET A 34 19.36 -11.59 -15.78
N ALA A 35 19.26 -12.07 -14.53
CA ALA A 35 18.55 -11.39 -13.45
C ALA A 35 19.09 -9.99 -13.16
N ASN A 36 20.41 -9.78 -13.20
CA ASN A 36 21.00 -8.45 -13.03
C ASN A 36 20.68 -7.51 -14.21
N GLY A 37 20.60 -8.03 -15.45
CA GLY A 37 20.16 -7.25 -16.62
C GLY A 37 18.67 -6.92 -16.56
N PHE A 38 17.85 -7.91 -16.18
CA PHE A 38 16.43 -7.74 -15.92
C PHE A 38 16.17 -6.81 -14.74
N GLU A 39 16.97 -6.78 -13.68
CA GLU A 39 16.77 -5.84 -12.57
C GLU A 39 16.88 -4.39 -13.04
N ALA A 40 17.78 -4.07 -13.96
CA ALA A 40 17.91 -2.72 -14.50
C ALA A 40 16.66 -2.29 -15.30
N GLU A 41 16.18 -3.15 -16.20
CA GLU A 41 15.02 -2.85 -17.07
C GLU A 41 13.66 -3.08 -16.37
N MET A 42 13.56 -4.12 -15.53
CA MET A 42 12.39 -4.39 -14.69
C MET A 42 12.25 -3.35 -13.59
N ARG A 43 13.32 -2.88 -12.95
CA ARG A 43 13.16 -1.82 -11.94
C ARG A 43 12.59 -0.55 -12.55
N GLU A 44 12.87 -0.26 -13.82
CA GLU A 44 12.27 0.86 -14.55
C GLU A 44 10.80 0.56 -14.92
N THR A 45 10.51 -0.61 -15.50
CA THR A 45 9.15 -1.01 -15.94
C THR A 45 8.20 -1.31 -14.77
N PHE A 46 8.70 -1.84 -13.66
CA PHE A 46 7.92 -2.20 -12.47
C PHE A 46 7.87 -1.09 -11.43
N LYS A 47 8.65 -0.02 -11.56
CA LYS A 47 8.56 1.11 -10.62
C LYS A 47 7.18 1.75 -10.64
N GLU A 48 6.62 2.01 -11.83
CA GLU A 48 5.26 2.55 -11.97
C GLU A 48 4.19 1.64 -11.32
N PRO A 49 4.09 0.35 -11.69
CA PRO A 49 3.17 -0.58 -11.04
C PRO A 49 3.37 -0.72 -9.54
N LEU A 50 4.62 -0.75 -9.05
CA LEU A 50 4.91 -0.88 -7.63
C LEU A 50 4.56 0.39 -6.85
N ASP A 51 4.77 1.56 -7.43
CA ASP A 51 4.41 2.84 -6.81
C ASP A 51 2.88 3.00 -6.78
N GLU A 52 2.17 2.57 -7.82
CA GLU A 52 0.70 2.55 -7.86
C GLU A 52 0.13 1.55 -6.84
N LEU A 53 0.65 0.32 -6.80
CA LEU A 53 0.27 -0.69 -5.80
C LEU A 53 0.58 -0.23 -4.37
N ARG A 54 1.71 0.44 -4.14
CA ARG A 54 2.02 1.07 -2.85
C ARG A 54 1.04 2.17 -2.51
N GLY A 55 0.65 2.98 -3.49
CA GLY A 55 -0.39 3.99 -3.37
C GLY A 55 -1.72 3.37 -2.94
N THR A 56 -2.22 2.38 -3.69
CA THR A 56 -3.46 1.66 -3.38
C THR A 56 -3.37 0.98 -2.02
N ALA A 57 -2.28 0.28 -1.71
CA ALA A 57 -2.08 -0.35 -0.41
C ALA A 57 -2.05 0.67 0.73
N ASN A 58 -1.49 1.86 0.51
CA ASN A 58 -1.47 2.92 1.50
C ASN A 58 -2.85 3.56 1.70
N THR A 59 -3.62 3.75 0.63
CA THR A 59 -5.01 4.22 0.68
C THR A 59 -5.91 3.21 1.38
N LEU A 60 -5.76 1.92 1.05
CA LEU A 60 -6.46 0.83 1.74
C LEU A 60 -6.03 0.80 3.22
N LYS A 61 -4.74 0.90 3.52
CA LYS A 61 -4.24 0.88 4.89
C LYS A 61 -4.69 2.10 5.71
N HIS A 62 -4.82 3.27 5.10
CA HIS A 62 -5.40 4.45 5.77
C HIS A 62 -6.92 4.31 5.92
N GLY A 63 -7.63 3.84 4.90
CA GLY A 63 -9.09 3.65 4.95
C GLY A 63 -9.55 2.48 5.84
N PHE A 64 -8.71 1.45 6.00
CA PHE A 64 -8.96 0.32 6.91
C PHE A 64 -8.28 0.48 8.27
N GLY A 65 -7.30 1.39 8.40
CA GLY A 65 -6.58 1.67 9.64
C GLY A 65 -7.26 2.72 10.52
N GLU A 66 -8.23 3.47 9.99
CA GLU A 66 -9.03 4.44 10.73
C GLU A 66 -10.29 3.79 11.35
N VAL A 67 -10.11 2.72 12.14
CA VAL A 67 -11.15 2.16 13.02
C VAL A 67 -10.62 1.94 14.44
N ASP A 68 -9.65 2.73 14.90
CA ASP A 68 -9.31 2.78 16.32
C ASP A 68 -8.77 4.18 16.70
N THR A 69 -9.53 4.89 17.53
CA THR A 69 -9.28 6.25 18.08
C THR A 69 -9.73 7.43 17.21
N GLU A 70 -11.05 7.60 17.11
CA GLU A 70 -11.66 8.92 17.00
C GLU A 70 -11.59 9.58 18.39
N PRO A 71 -10.88 10.71 18.62
CA PRO A 71 -11.03 11.47 19.84
C PRO A 71 -12.37 12.20 19.74
N SER A 72 -13.38 11.74 20.49
CA SER A 72 -14.70 12.36 20.50
C SER A 72 -14.59 13.88 20.71
N PRO A 73 -15.18 14.71 19.84
CA PRO A 73 -15.29 16.15 20.08
C PRO A 73 -16.05 16.40 21.39
N PRO A 74 -15.63 17.34 22.26
CA PRO A 74 -16.45 17.71 23.39
C PRO A 74 -17.74 18.32 22.84
N MET A 75 -18.89 17.73 23.15
CA MET A 75 -20.19 18.32 22.85
C MET A 75 -20.24 19.73 23.44
N ARG A 76 -20.12 20.74 22.58
CA ARG A 76 -20.57 22.09 22.88
C ARG A 76 -21.94 22.24 22.24
N PRO A 77 -23.02 22.40 23.04
CA PRO A 77 -24.28 22.88 22.49
C PRO A 77 -24.04 24.28 21.92
N GLU A 78 -24.10 24.43 20.60
CA GLU A 78 -24.20 25.73 19.93
C GLU A 78 -25.51 26.39 20.37
N THR A 79 -25.37 27.38 21.25
CA THR A 79 -26.40 28.38 21.50
C THR A 79 -26.31 29.42 20.38
N ALA A 80 -27.17 29.35 19.36
CA ALA A 80 -27.44 30.44 18.43
C ALA A 80 -28.83 30.26 17.77
N GLY A 81 -29.76 31.16 18.06
CA GLY A 81 -31.15 31.10 17.60
C GLY A 81 -31.38 31.58 16.15
N PRO A 82 -32.61 31.46 15.63
CA PRO A 82 -32.97 32.02 14.33
C PRO A 82 -33.33 33.50 14.47
N SER A 83 -32.43 34.38 14.02
CA SER A 83 -32.73 35.80 13.77
C SER A 83 -32.68 36.03 12.27
N GLU A 84 -33.73 35.60 11.57
CA GLU A 84 -34.00 36.02 10.19
C GLU A 84 -34.59 37.44 10.22
N ALA A 85 -33.78 38.43 9.83
CA ALA A 85 -34.19 39.82 9.75
C ALA A 85 -34.57 40.20 8.30
N SER A 86 -35.81 40.69 8.16
CA SER A 86 -36.17 41.92 7.45
C SER A 86 -35.85 42.08 5.95
N THR A 87 -36.87 41.93 5.10
CA THR A 87 -37.12 42.74 3.88
C THR A 87 -38.65 42.92 3.75
N ALA A 88 -39.24 44.02 4.19
CA ALA A 88 -39.51 45.25 3.44
C ALA A 88 -40.31 45.04 2.13
N HIS A 89 -41.63 45.25 2.15
CA HIS A 89 -42.36 45.96 1.08
C HIS A 89 -43.84 46.20 1.46
N ASP A 90 -44.26 47.46 1.41
CA ASP A 90 -45.57 48.04 1.02
C ASP A 90 -46.89 47.33 1.36
N ALA A 91 -48.02 47.97 1.66
CA ALA A 91 -48.50 49.33 1.87
C ALA A 91 -50.00 49.13 2.22
N HIS A 92 -50.67 50.17 2.73
CA HIS A 92 -52.09 50.50 2.44
C HIS A 92 -53.11 49.34 2.31
N GLU A 93 -54.16 49.19 3.14
CA GLU A 93 -55.27 50.13 3.33
C GLU A 93 -56.32 49.38 4.18
N ASP A 94 -56.98 50.08 5.11
CA ASP A 94 -58.19 49.62 5.81
C ASP A 94 -59.40 49.81 4.86
N PRO A 95 -60.18 48.76 4.56
CA PRO A 95 -61.57 48.82 5.02
C PRO A 95 -62.16 47.43 5.34
N ASN A 96 -62.71 47.27 6.54
CA ASN A 96 -63.88 46.42 6.81
C ASN A 96 -63.76 44.90 6.53
N ALA A 97 -63.53 44.10 7.58
CA ALA A 97 -64.07 42.74 7.65
C ALA A 97 -64.30 42.30 9.11
N ILE A 98 -65.57 42.43 9.51
CA ILE A 98 -66.30 41.80 10.63
C ILE A 98 -66.11 42.42 12.03
#